data_AF-A0A7C3XKQ7-F1
#
_entry.id   AF-A0A7C3XKQ7-F1
#
_cell.length_a   1.000
_cell.length_b   1.000
_cell.length_c   1.000
_cell.angle_alpha   90.00
_cell.angle_beta   90.00
_cell.angle_gamma   90.00
#
_symmetry.space_group_name_H-M   'P 1'
#
loop_
_entity.id
_entity.type
_entity.pdbx_description
1 polymer ?
#
loop_
_entity_poly.entity_id
_entity_poly.type
_entity_poly.pdbx_seq_one_letter_code
_entity_poly.pdbx_strand_id
1 'polypeptide(L)'
;MKSNTLSGLQRVPNLLFLSKIQLPKTCGRYAMNAAIILALAICIFFLGYQFYSKLIVNRILRIDPSRATPAVQVNDGKDYIPTKRSVVFFYHYATIAGAGVLIGPTLAVEYGWLPCIIWILTATCLAGGVHDLVIMFASVRHGDKSIGEIARKELGRIGGSAVMIGIIFLAATCIAGLGVVTALENNPWGTFSAIMTIPVALFVGVYMRRIRPGKIAEASFLGVGLILTFFFIGSLIPKSSLVTYFTLTRG
;
A
#
# COMPACT_ATOMS: atom_id res chain seq x y z
N MET A 1 48.84 0.43 -22.29
CA MET A 1 48.11 0.60 -23.57
C MET A 1 46.72 -0.03 -23.48
N LYS A 2 45.74 0.70 -22.92
CA LYS A 2 44.28 0.49 -23.10
C LYS A 2 43.55 1.65 -22.40
N SER A 3 43.71 2.84 -22.97
CA SER A 3 43.10 4.10 -22.51
C SER A 3 41.99 4.59 -23.45
N ASN A 4 41.35 3.71 -24.24
CA ASN A 4 40.53 4.16 -25.39
C ASN A 4 39.09 3.60 -25.44
N THR A 5 38.57 3.00 -24.37
CA THR A 5 37.18 2.48 -24.34
C THR A 5 36.15 3.39 -23.67
N LEU A 6 36.55 4.57 -23.18
CA LEU A 6 35.64 5.53 -22.51
C LEU A 6 35.16 6.68 -23.40
N SER A 7 35.56 6.74 -24.68
CA SER A 7 35.17 7.81 -25.61
C SER A 7 33.79 7.62 -26.27
N GLY A 8 33.15 6.45 -26.12
CA GLY A 8 31.89 6.10 -26.78
C GLY A 8 30.61 6.39 -25.98
N LEU A 9 30.71 6.60 -24.66
CA LEU A 9 29.54 6.74 -23.77
C LEU A 9 29.16 8.21 -23.44
N GLN A 10 29.92 9.19 -23.94
CA GLN A 10 29.65 10.62 -23.76
C GLN A 10 28.60 11.20 -24.72
N ARG A 11 27.98 10.38 -25.57
CA ARG A 11 27.07 10.84 -26.64
C ARG A 11 25.59 10.59 -26.34
N VAL A 12 25.20 10.52 -25.07
CA VAL A 12 23.79 10.49 -24.63
C VAL A 12 23.41 11.87 -24.09
N PRO A 13 22.52 12.64 -24.75
CA PRO A 13 22.19 14.03 -24.38
C PRO A 13 21.57 14.21 -22.98
N ASN A 14 21.16 13.12 -22.32
CA ASN A 14 20.50 13.15 -21.01
C ASN A 14 21.45 12.96 -19.80
N LEU A 15 22.75 12.69 -20.00
CA LEU A 15 23.68 12.52 -18.88
C LEU A 15 24.14 13.83 -18.22
N LEU A 16 23.91 14.98 -18.86
CA LEU A 16 24.26 16.29 -18.32
C LEU A 16 23.34 16.74 -17.18
N PHE A 17 22.15 16.12 -17.05
CA PHE A 17 21.24 16.36 -15.94
C PHE A 17 21.67 15.60 -14.67
N LEU A 18 22.25 14.40 -14.84
CA LEU A 18 22.76 13.58 -13.73
C LEU A 18 24.06 14.14 -13.13
N SER A 19 24.87 14.89 -13.89
CA SER A 19 26.07 15.54 -13.33
C SER A 19 25.78 16.82 -12.52
N LYS A 20 24.58 17.41 -12.68
CA LYS A 20 24.12 18.54 -11.86
C LYS A 20 23.41 18.12 -10.58
N ILE A 21 23.19 16.82 -10.35
CA ILE A 21 22.82 16.28 -9.04
C ILE A 21 24.09 16.17 -8.21
N GLN A 22 24.68 17.34 -7.93
CA GLN A 22 25.68 17.47 -6.90
C GLN A 22 24.92 17.28 -5.58
N LEU A 23 24.90 16.04 -5.07
CA LEU A 23 24.45 15.78 -3.70
C LEU A 23 25.14 16.81 -2.80
N PRO A 24 24.40 17.61 -2.02
CA PRO A 24 25.00 18.65 -1.21
C PRO A 24 26.07 18.01 -0.32
N LYS A 25 27.33 18.35 -0.56
CA LYS A 25 28.47 18.03 0.31
C LYS A 25 28.40 18.91 1.56
N THR A 26 27.31 18.80 2.30
CA THR A 26 27.23 19.25 3.69
C THR A 26 27.23 18.02 4.57
N CYS A 27 28.37 17.30 4.57
CA CYS A 27 28.70 16.39 5.68
C CYS A 27 29.13 17.23 6.89
N GLY A 28 28.25 18.10 7.35
CA GLY A 28 28.31 18.77 8.63
C GLY A 28 27.61 17.89 9.64
N ARG A 29 28.38 17.00 10.28
CA ARG A 29 28.25 16.39 11.62
C ARG A 29 26.93 16.53 12.41
N TYR A 30 25.78 16.30 11.78
CA TYR A 30 24.54 15.92 12.45
C TYR A 30 24.22 14.52 11.97
N ALA A 31 24.84 13.52 12.61
CA ALA A 31 24.36 12.15 12.55
C ALA A 31 22.99 12.13 13.22
N MET A 32 21.94 12.52 12.50
CA MET A 32 20.58 12.46 13.01
C MET A 32 20.25 11.00 13.23
N ASN A 33 20.01 10.66 14.49
CA ASN A 33 19.65 9.31 14.84
C ASN A 33 18.27 9.00 14.25
N ALA A 34 18.20 8.01 13.36
CA ALA A 34 16.95 7.56 12.76
C ALA A 34 15.90 7.22 13.83
N ALA A 35 16.33 6.77 15.01
CA ALA A 35 15.46 6.52 16.15
C ALA A 35 14.74 7.77 16.65
N ILE A 36 15.37 8.95 16.62
CA ILE A 36 14.76 10.22 17.05
C ILE A 36 13.69 10.65 16.04
N ILE A 37 13.97 10.52 14.75
CA ILE A 37 13.00 10.82 13.69
C ILE A 37 11.79 9.91 13.82
N LEU A 38 12.01 8.61 14.04
CA LEU A 38 10.94 7.63 14.24
C LEU A 38 10.11 7.95 15.49
N ALA A 39 10.76 8.27 16.61
CA ALA A 39 10.06 8.64 17.84
C ALA A 39 9.21 9.90 17.65
N LEU A 40 9.73 10.91 16.95
CA LEU A 40 8.99 12.13 16.62
C LEU A 40 7.80 11.85 15.69
N ALA A 41 7.98 11.01 14.68
CA ALA A 41 6.91 10.57 13.78
C ALA A 41 5.78 9.86 14.54
N ILE A 42 6.12 8.93 15.44
CA ILE A 42 5.14 8.24 16.28
C ILE A 42 4.39 9.23 17.17
N CYS A 43 5.09 10.19 17.77
CA CYS A 43 4.47 11.23 18.58
C CYS A 43 3.47 12.07 17.77
N ILE A 44 3.83 12.49 16.56
CA ILE A 44 2.94 13.26 15.68
C ILE A 44 1.73 12.44 15.26
N PHE A 45 1.90 11.17 14.88
CA PHE A 45 0.78 10.30 14.55
C PHE A 45 -0.13 10.04 15.75
N PHE A 46 0.43 9.91 16.95
CA PHE A 46 -0.35 9.76 18.19
C PHE A 46 -1.18 11.03 18.48
N LEU A 47 -0.58 12.21 18.35
CA LEU A 47 -1.29 13.49 18.50
C LEU A 47 -2.37 13.66 17.42
N GLY A 48 -2.06 13.34 16.17
CA GLY A 48 -3.03 13.35 15.06
C GLY A 48 -4.21 12.42 15.34
N TYR A 49 -3.94 11.20 15.79
CA TYR A 49 -5.00 10.27 16.19
C TYR A 49 -5.82 10.83 17.36
N GLN A 50 -5.20 11.34 18.42
CA GLN A 50 -5.93 11.73 19.62
C GLN A 50 -6.76 13.01 19.45
N PHE A 51 -6.24 14.01 18.73
CA PHE A 51 -6.89 15.31 18.58
C PHE A 51 -7.67 15.43 17.27
N TYR A 52 -7.03 15.12 16.14
CA TYR A 52 -7.60 15.36 14.82
C TYR A 52 -8.68 14.32 14.47
N SER A 53 -8.46 13.03 14.75
CA SER A 53 -9.48 12.01 14.49
C SER A 53 -10.76 12.24 15.31
N LYS A 54 -10.63 12.64 16.58
CA LYS A 54 -11.78 12.96 17.44
C LYS A 54 -12.54 14.17 16.94
N LEU A 55 -11.84 15.20 16.45
CA LEU A 55 -12.48 16.36 15.83
C LEU A 55 -13.34 15.93 14.64
N ILE A 56 -12.79 15.10 13.76
CA ILE A 56 -13.51 14.64 12.57
C ILE A 56 -14.71 13.76 12.95
N VAL A 57 -14.50 12.75 13.80
CA VAL A 57 -15.54 11.80 14.20
C VAL A 57 -16.69 12.49 14.93
N ASN A 58 -16.39 13.39 15.87
CA ASN A 58 -17.41 14.00 16.71
C ASN A 58 -18.05 15.24 16.09
N ARG A 59 -17.27 16.12 15.45
CA ARG A 59 -17.77 17.41 14.96
C ARG A 59 -18.23 17.35 13.51
N ILE A 60 -17.51 16.62 12.65
CA ILE A 60 -17.76 16.59 11.20
C ILE A 60 -18.70 15.43 10.83
N LEU A 61 -18.29 14.19 11.11
CA LEU A 61 -19.02 12.99 10.72
C LEU A 61 -20.16 12.64 11.67
N ARG A 62 -20.10 13.11 12.92
CA ARG A 62 -21.08 12.83 13.99
C ARG A 62 -21.47 11.34 14.02
N ILE A 63 -20.45 10.49 14.17
CA ILE A 63 -20.64 9.03 14.15
C ILE A 63 -21.48 8.62 15.36
N ASP A 64 -22.61 7.97 15.10
CA ASP A 64 -23.51 7.46 16.12
C ASP A 64 -23.23 5.96 16.34
N PRO A 65 -22.73 5.56 17.54
CA PRO A 65 -22.44 4.16 17.85
C PRO A 65 -23.69 3.28 18.00
N SER A 66 -24.88 3.86 18.14
CA SER A 66 -26.14 3.10 18.28
C SER A 66 -26.67 2.54 16.96
N ARG A 67 -26.18 3.06 15.83
CA ARG A 67 -26.66 2.67 14.50
C ARG A 67 -25.95 1.39 14.03
N ALA A 68 -26.74 0.34 13.80
CA ALA A 68 -26.22 -0.92 13.25
C ALA A 68 -25.62 -0.71 11.85
N THR A 69 -24.47 -1.34 11.57
CA THR A 69 -23.86 -1.37 10.24
C THR A 69 -24.61 -2.33 9.31
N PRO A 70 -24.49 -2.20 7.97
CA PRO A 70 -25.17 -3.11 7.04
C PRO A 70 -24.80 -4.59 7.26
N ALA A 71 -23.57 -4.86 7.71
CA ALA A 71 -23.12 -6.18 8.14
C ALA A 71 -24.01 -6.83 9.22
N VAL A 72 -24.60 -6.03 10.11
CA VAL A 72 -25.52 -6.51 11.17
C VAL A 72 -26.98 -6.47 10.71
N GLN A 73 -27.35 -5.49 9.87
CA GLN A 73 -28.74 -5.33 9.41
C GLN A 73 -29.17 -6.38 8.38
N VAL A 74 -28.29 -6.70 7.41
CA VAL A 74 -28.60 -7.64 6.32
C VAL A 74 -28.24 -9.07 6.71
N ASN A 75 -27.02 -9.26 7.26
CA ASN A 75 -26.49 -10.53 7.79
C ASN A 75 -26.87 -11.78 6.96
N ASP A 76 -26.50 -11.79 5.68
CA ASP A 76 -26.89 -12.83 4.72
C ASP A 76 -25.99 -14.09 4.76
N GLY A 77 -24.93 -14.08 5.58
CA GLY A 77 -23.98 -15.19 5.67
C GLY A 77 -23.08 -15.36 4.45
N LYS A 78 -23.13 -14.45 3.47
CA LYS A 78 -22.32 -14.45 2.25
C LYS A 78 -21.53 -13.15 2.10
N ASP A 79 -22.23 -12.04 1.84
CA ASP A 79 -21.64 -10.72 1.59
C ASP A 79 -21.62 -9.86 2.85
N TYR A 80 -22.59 -10.06 3.75
CA TYR A 80 -22.75 -9.35 5.02
C TYR A 80 -22.61 -10.33 6.18
N ILE A 81 -21.43 -10.34 6.82
CA ILE A 81 -21.14 -11.19 7.98
C ILE A 81 -20.53 -10.35 9.11
N PRO A 82 -21.14 -10.33 10.31
CA PRO A 82 -20.57 -9.67 11.48
C PRO A 82 -19.20 -10.26 11.82
N THR A 83 -18.15 -9.47 11.63
CA THR A 83 -16.76 -9.88 11.85
C THR A 83 -16.14 -9.09 12.99
N LYS A 84 -15.17 -9.68 13.70
CA LYS A 84 -14.43 -9.02 14.79
C LYS A 84 -13.72 -7.76 14.28
N ARG A 85 -13.81 -6.67 15.06
CA ARG A 85 -13.22 -5.35 14.72
C ARG A 85 -11.74 -5.43 14.35
N SER A 86 -10.95 -6.23 15.07
CA SER A 86 -9.51 -6.39 14.79
C SER A 86 -9.25 -6.98 13.42
N VAL A 87 -10.06 -7.94 12.96
CA VAL A 87 -9.88 -8.58 11.65
C VAL A 87 -10.20 -7.59 10.54
N VAL A 88 -11.30 -6.84 10.67
CA VAL A 88 -11.69 -5.80 9.70
C VAL A 88 -10.65 -4.68 9.65
N PHE A 89 -10.11 -4.28 10.81
CA PHE A 89 -9.03 -3.29 10.90
C PHE A 89 -7.79 -3.71 10.11
N PHE A 90 -7.29 -4.93 10.32
CA PHE A 90 -6.11 -5.41 9.60
C PHE A 90 -6.38 -5.60 8.11
N TYR A 91 -7.57 -6.05 7.73
CA TYR A 91 -7.96 -6.15 6.32
C TYR A 91 -7.92 -4.77 5.65
N HIS A 92 -8.54 -3.77 6.26
CA HIS A 92 -8.54 -2.40 5.74
C HIS A 92 -7.12 -1.80 5.70
N TYR A 93 -6.34 -1.99 6.76
CA TYR A 93 -4.94 -1.57 6.80
C TYR A 93 -4.11 -2.19 5.66
N ALA A 94 -4.25 -3.50 5.42
CA ALA A 94 -3.55 -4.18 4.35
C ALA A 94 -3.93 -3.65 2.96
N THR A 95 -5.20 -3.26 2.75
CA THR A 95 -5.64 -2.66 1.47
C THR A 95 -5.07 -1.26 1.24
N ILE A 96 -4.81 -0.49 2.30
CA ILE A 96 -4.27 0.89 2.19
C ILE A 96 -2.75 0.88 2.04
N ALA A 97 -2.05 -0.08 2.66
CA ALA A 97 -0.59 -0.16 2.69
C ALA A 97 0.09 -0.39 1.32
N GLY A 98 -0.66 -0.36 0.21
CA GLY A 98 -0.17 -0.56 -1.15
C GLY A 98 0.43 0.69 -1.80
N ALA A 99 -0.06 1.01 -3.00
CA ALA A 99 0.57 1.96 -3.93
C ALA A 99 0.85 3.36 -3.34
N GLY A 100 -0.08 3.89 -2.55
CA GLY A 100 0.01 5.27 -2.05
C GLY A 100 1.20 5.50 -1.12
N VAL A 101 1.53 4.51 -0.28
CA VAL A 101 2.68 4.57 0.65
C VAL A 101 4.00 4.42 -0.09
N LEU A 102 4.00 3.78 -1.26
CA LEU A 102 5.22 3.61 -2.06
C LEU A 102 5.49 4.85 -2.93
N ILE A 103 4.50 5.31 -3.70
CA ILE A 103 4.69 6.37 -4.70
C ILE A 103 4.93 7.74 -4.05
N GLY A 104 4.23 8.06 -2.95
CA GLY A 104 4.34 9.36 -2.30
C GLY A 104 5.76 9.69 -1.80
N PRO A 105 6.37 8.84 -0.94
CA PRO A 105 7.73 9.03 -0.47
C PRO A 105 8.79 9.02 -1.57
N THR A 106 8.63 8.17 -2.60
CA THR A 106 9.62 8.10 -3.69
C THR A 106 9.70 9.41 -4.47
N LEU A 107 8.55 10.05 -4.73
CA LEU A 107 8.51 11.37 -5.37
C LEU A 107 9.02 12.46 -4.41
N ALA A 108 8.71 12.35 -3.12
CA ALA A 108 9.12 13.36 -2.14
C ALA A 108 10.64 13.32 -1.83
N VAL A 109 11.28 12.14 -1.94
CA VAL A 109 12.72 11.96 -1.75
C VAL A 109 13.55 12.77 -2.75
N GLU A 110 13.04 13.00 -3.96
CA GLU A 110 13.72 13.81 -4.98
C GLU A 110 13.97 15.25 -4.51
N TYR A 111 13.13 15.77 -3.62
CA TYR A 111 13.25 17.09 -3.02
C TYR A 111 14.13 17.12 -1.74
N GLY A 112 14.61 15.96 -1.27
CA GLY A 112 15.45 15.81 -0.09
C GLY A 112 14.76 15.14 1.11
N TRP A 113 15.56 14.78 2.13
CA TRP A 113 15.08 13.97 3.26
C TRP A 113 14.10 14.71 4.19
N LEU A 114 14.36 15.99 4.47
CA LEU A 114 13.51 16.81 5.34
C LEU A 114 12.13 17.11 4.75
N PRO A 115 12.01 17.61 3.50
CA PRO A 115 10.70 17.82 2.88
C PRO A 115 9.94 16.50 2.69
N CYS A 116 10.63 15.39 2.45
CA CYS A 116 10.02 14.07 2.42
C CYS A 116 9.36 13.69 3.75
N ILE A 117 10.06 13.85 4.88
CA ILE A 117 9.50 13.56 6.21
C ILE A 117 8.29 14.46 6.51
N ILE A 118 8.41 15.76 6.26
CA ILE A 118 7.31 16.72 6.50
C ILE A 118 6.11 16.34 5.65
N TRP A 119 6.32 16.01 4.38
CA TRP A 119 5.26 15.56 3.47
C TRP A 119 4.57 14.30 3.99
N ILE A 120 5.33 13.26 4.35
CA ILE A 120 4.75 12.00 4.86
C ILE A 120 3.92 12.26 6.11
N LEU A 121 4.46 12.98 7.09
CA LEU A 121 3.77 13.21 8.36
C LEU A 121 2.50 14.04 8.17
N THR A 122 2.57 15.11 7.39
CA THR A 122 1.43 16.01 7.16
C THR A 122 0.38 15.39 6.24
N ALA A 123 0.78 14.80 5.11
CA ALA A 123 -0.14 14.20 4.14
C ALA A 123 -0.89 13.01 4.75
N THR A 124 -0.21 12.14 5.51
CA THR A 124 -0.87 10.99 6.14
C THR A 124 -1.87 11.44 7.21
N CYS A 125 -1.54 12.44 8.03
CA CYS A 125 -2.43 12.92 9.09
C CYS A 125 -3.64 13.70 8.56
N LEU A 126 -3.41 14.64 7.64
CA LEU A 126 -4.41 15.62 7.21
C LEU A 126 -5.25 15.15 6.03
N ALA A 127 -4.66 14.43 5.07
CA ALA A 127 -5.34 14.01 3.86
C ALA A 127 -5.68 12.53 3.90
N GLY A 128 -4.67 11.64 3.99
CA GLY A 128 -4.85 10.20 3.82
C GLY A 128 -5.83 9.59 4.83
N GLY A 129 -5.55 9.74 6.13
CA GLY A 129 -6.40 9.17 7.18
C GLY A 129 -7.83 9.72 7.17
N VAL A 130 -8.01 11.00 6.80
CA VAL A 130 -9.33 11.64 6.74
C VAL A 130 -10.11 11.16 5.52
N HIS A 131 -9.45 11.11 4.37
CA HIS A 131 -10.01 10.63 3.11
C HIS A 131 -10.58 9.23 3.27
N ASP A 132 -9.79 8.30 3.82
CA ASP A 132 -10.21 6.91 4.00
C ASP A 132 -11.34 6.79 5.03
N LEU A 133 -11.29 7.55 6.12
CA LEU A 133 -12.38 7.58 7.11
C LEU A 133 -13.69 8.12 6.53
N VAL A 134 -13.64 9.22 5.77
CA VAL A 134 -14.80 9.88 5.17
C VAL A 134 -15.45 8.98 4.12
N ILE A 135 -14.65 8.35 3.26
CA ILE A 135 -15.13 7.45 2.22
C ILE A 135 -15.74 6.19 2.82
N MET A 136 -15.07 5.58 3.80
CA MET A 136 -15.61 4.41 4.50
C MET A 136 -16.93 4.75 5.18
N PHE A 137 -17.00 5.89 5.88
CA PHE A 137 -18.24 6.35 6.51
C PHE A 137 -19.35 6.61 5.48
N ALA A 138 -19.04 7.25 4.36
CA ALA A 138 -20.01 7.52 3.30
C ALA A 138 -20.56 6.22 2.69
N SER A 139 -19.71 5.22 2.45
CA SER A 139 -20.11 3.90 1.95
C SER A 139 -21.05 3.19 2.92
N VAL A 140 -20.68 3.10 4.20
CA VAL A 140 -21.51 2.47 5.26
C VAL A 140 -22.86 3.19 5.40
N ARG A 141 -22.89 4.52 5.26
CA ARG A 141 -24.14 5.30 5.32
C ARG A 141 -25.08 5.03 4.15
N HIS A 142 -24.56 4.61 3.00
CA HIS A 142 -25.31 4.32 1.78
C HIS A 142 -25.59 2.81 1.57
N GLY A 143 -25.34 1.98 2.59
CA GLY A 143 -25.56 0.53 2.52
C GLY A 143 -24.44 -0.18 1.75
N ASP A 144 -23.18 0.16 2.06
CA ASP A 144 -21.96 -0.44 1.51
C ASP A 144 -21.83 -0.33 -0.03
N LYS A 145 -22.41 0.73 -0.59
CA LYS A 145 -22.32 1.05 -2.02
C LYS A 145 -20.94 1.58 -2.40
N SER A 146 -20.57 1.36 -3.66
CA SER A 146 -19.33 1.90 -4.22
C SER A 146 -19.38 3.43 -4.30
N ILE A 147 -18.21 4.08 -4.23
CA ILE A 147 -18.10 5.55 -4.32
C ILE A 147 -18.69 6.06 -5.63
N GLY A 148 -18.49 5.34 -6.73
CA GLY A 148 -19.06 5.70 -8.03
C GLY A 148 -20.59 5.65 -8.04
N GLU A 149 -21.21 4.69 -7.36
CA GLU A 149 -22.66 4.63 -7.20
C GLU A 149 -23.20 5.75 -6.32
N ILE A 150 -22.51 6.07 -5.22
CA ILE A 150 -22.85 7.19 -4.34
C ILE A 150 -22.76 8.49 -5.12
N ALA A 151 -21.66 8.71 -5.84
CA ALA A 151 -21.47 9.89 -6.69
C ALA A 151 -22.55 10.00 -7.77
N ARG A 152 -22.97 8.89 -8.38
CA ARG A 152 -24.07 8.88 -9.36
C ARG A 152 -25.41 9.25 -8.75
N LYS A 153 -25.65 8.85 -7.49
CA LYS A 153 -26.89 9.18 -6.77
C LYS A 153 -26.93 10.65 -6.37
N GLU A 154 -25.81 11.22 -5.92
CA GLU A 154 -25.74 12.59 -5.39
C GLU A 154 -25.47 13.65 -6.48
N LEU A 155 -24.64 13.36 -7.47
CA LEU A 155 -24.23 14.30 -8.54
C LEU A 155 -24.93 14.04 -9.89
N GLY A 156 -25.84 13.06 -9.93
CA GLY A 156 -26.54 12.65 -11.14
C GLY A 156 -25.67 11.85 -12.11
N ARG A 157 -26.22 11.59 -13.31
CA ARG A 157 -25.62 10.67 -14.29
C ARG A 157 -24.25 11.14 -14.80
N ILE A 158 -24.08 12.44 -15.06
CA ILE A 158 -22.84 13.00 -15.59
C ILE A 158 -21.75 13.00 -14.52
N GLY A 159 -22.05 13.51 -13.32
CA GLY A 159 -21.11 13.53 -12.20
C GLY A 159 -20.67 12.13 -11.78
N GLY A 160 -21.59 11.18 -11.69
CA GLY A 160 -21.26 9.78 -11.38
C GLY A 160 -20.37 9.12 -12.44
N SER A 161 -20.61 9.40 -13.72
CA SER A 161 -19.78 8.85 -14.81
C SER A 161 -18.37 9.44 -14.79
N ALA A 162 -18.24 10.75 -14.51
CA ALA A 162 -16.94 11.40 -14.36
C ALA A 162 -16.13 10.83 -13.20
N VAL A 163 -16.77 10.58 -12.04
CA VAL A 163 -16.12 9.95 -10.89
C VAL A 163 -15.67 8.52 -11.22
N MET A 164 -16.51 7.72 -11.90
CA MET A 164 -16.14 6.37 -12.32
C MET A 164 -14.93 6.37 -13.27
N ILE A 165 -14.90 7.26 -14.26
CA ILE A 165 -13.76 7.42 -15.17
C ILE A 165 -12.51 7.84 -14.38
N GLY A 166 -12.65 8.79 -13.45
CA GLY A 166 -11.56 9.23 -12.59
C GLY A 166 -10.97 8.10 -11.74
N ILE A 167 -11.82 7.24 -11.17
CA ILE A 167 -11.38 6.07 -10.39
C ILE A 167 -10.61 5.09 -11.27
N ILE A 168 -11.10 4.78 -12.47
CA ILE A 168 -10.42 3.87 -13.40
C ILE A 168 -9.08 4.46 -13.85
N PHE A 169 -9.04 5.76 -14.15
CA PHE A 169 -7.82 6.47 -14.52
C PHE A 169 -6.79 6.44 -13.39
N LEU A 170 -7.21 6.71 -12.15
CA LEU A 170 -6.35 6.64 -10.97
C LEU A 170 -5.84 5.21 -10.73
N ALA A 171 -6.69 4.20 -10.87
CA ALA A 171 -6.29 2.80 -10.72
C ALA A 171 -5.25 2.40 -11.79
N ALA A 172 -5.45 2.82 -13.05
CA ALA A 172 -4.52 2.56 -14.14
C ALA A 172 -3.15 3.23 -13.92
N THR A 173 -3.13 4.49 -13.48
CA THR A 173 -1.88 5.20 -13.18
C THR A 173 -1.15 4.60 -11.99
N CYS A 174 -1.88 4.11 -10.97
CA CYS A 174 -1.27 3.39 -9.85
C CYS A 174 -0.59 2.09 -10.30
N ILE A 175 -1.23 1.29 -11.16
CA ILE A 175 -0.62 0.05 -11.68
C ILE A 175 0.59 0.37 -12.56
N ALA A 176 0.51 1.39 -13.40
CA ALA A 176 1.62 1.80 -14.26
C ALA A 176 2.80 2.41 -13.47
N GLY A 177 2.51 3.18 -12.41
CA GLY A 177 3.51 3.80 -11.56
C GLY A 177 4.15 2.85 -10.54
N LEU A 178 3.43 1.81 -10.14
CA LEU A 178 3.99 0.70 -9.39
C LEU A 178 4.91 -0.12 -10.30
N GLY A 179 6.20 0.21 -10.27
CA GLY A 179 7.28 -0.54 -10.92
C GLY A 179 7.49 -1.96 -10.36
N VAL A 180 6.43 -2.64 -9.94
CA VAL A 180 6.46 -4.02 -9.42
C VAL A 180 7.07 -4.96 -10.45
N VAL A 181 6.74 -4.79 -11.73
CA VAL A 181 7.33 -5.59 -12.82
C VAL A 181 8.82 -5.32 -12.95
N THR A 182 9.24 -4.05 -12.88
CA THR A 182 10.67 -3.68 -12.93
C THR A 182 11.45 -4.10 -11.67
N ALA A 183 10.78 -4.23 -10.53
CA ALA A 183 11.41 -4.68 -9.28
C ALA A 183 11.61 -6.20 -9.22
N LEU A 184 10.80 -6.96 -9.96
CA LEU A 184 10.91 -8.42 -10.09
C LEU A 184 11.81 -8.84 -11.26
N GLU A 185 12.14 -7.91 -12.15
CA GLU A 185 13.09 -8.11 -13.23
C GLU A 185 14.46 -8.53 -12.66
N ASN A 186 15.02 -9.62 -13.19
CA ASN A 186 16.28 -10.22 -12.71
C ASN A 186 16.31 -10.59 -11.21
N ASN A 187 15.15 -10.75 -10.55
CA ASN A 187 15.07 -11.19 -9.15
C ASN A 187 14.31 -12.52 -9.00
N PRO A 188 14.98 -13.68 -9.21
CA PRO A 188 14.34 -15.00 -9.11
C PRO A 188 13.73 -15.27 -7.73
N TRP A 189 14.32 -14.72 -6.68
CA TRP A 189 13.84 -14.88 -5.31
C TRP A 189 12.49 -14.19 -5.10
N GLY A 190 12.37 -12.95 -5.59
CA GLY A 190 11.14 -12.17 -5.55
C GLY A 190 10.02 -12.82 -6.38
N THR A 191 10.34 -13.24 -7.61
CA THR A 191 9.37 -13.85 -8.53
C THR A 191 8.82 -15.17 -7.99
N PHE A 192 9.69 -16.04 -7.47
CA PHE A 192 9.25 -17.29 -6.84
C PHE A 192 8.35 -17.04 -5.63
N SER A 193 8.78 -16.15 -4.73
CA SER A 193 8.02 -15.84 -3.51
C SER A 193 6.65 -15.27 -3.87
N ALA A 194 6.56 -14.40 -4.88
CA ALA A 194 5.31 -13.85 -5.38
C ALA A 194 4.39 -14.94 -5.95
N ILE A 195 4.91 -15.83 -6.81
CA ILE A 195 4.10 -16.92 -7.38
C ILE A 195 3.59 -17.86 -6.29
N MET A 196 4.41 -18.17 -5.28
CA MET A 196 4.03 -19.05 -4.17
C MET A 196 2.97 -18.44 -3.25
N THR A 197 2.73 -17.13 -3.26
CA THR A 197 1.62 -16.55 -2.50
C THR A 197 0.24 -16.99 -3.00
N ILE A 198 0.09 -17.29 -4.29
CA ILE A 198 -1.19 -17.71 -4.90
C ILE A 198 -1.66 -19.07 -4.32
N PRO A 199 -0.88 -20.16 -4.38
CA PRO A 199 -1.29 -21.44 -3.81
C PRO A 199 -1.45 -21.36 -2.29
N VAL A 200 -0.64 -20.56 -1.60
CA VAL A 200 -0.80 -20.35 -0.15
C VAL A 200 -2.13 -19.66 0.16
N ALA A 201 -2.49 -18.62 -0.59
CA ALA A 201 -3.77 -17.93 -0.43
C ALA A 201 -4.96 -18.86 -0.71
N LEU A 202 -4.87 -19.70 -1.75
CA LEU A 202 -5.89 -20.72 -2.04
C LEU A 202 -6.00 -21.75 -0.91
N PHE A 203 -4.87 -22.24 -0.41
CA PHE A 203 -4.84 -23.21 0.69
C PHE A 203 -5.46 -22.64 1.97
N VAL A 204 -5.03 -21.45 2.39
CA VAL A 204 -5.56 -20.75 3.56
C VAL A 204 -7.05 -20.44 3.38
N GLY A 205 -7.46 -20.01 2.19
CA GLY A 205 -8.87 -19.74 1.87
C GLY A 205 -9.76 -20.98 1.97
N VAL A 206 -9.30 -22.12 1.44
CA VAL A 206 -10.00 -23.40 1.56
C VAL A 206 -10.01 -23.88 3.02
N TYR A 207 -8.90 -23.72 3.75
CA TYR A 207 -8.80 -24.08 5.17
C TYR A 207 -9.85 -23.34 6.02
N MET A 208 -9.98 -22.02 5.81
CA MET A 208 -10.95 -21.19 6.53
C MET A 208 -12.41 -21.52 6.17
N ARG A 209 -12.69 -21.95 4.94
CA ARG A 209 -14.06 -22.17 4.46
C ARG A 209 -14.57 -23.60 4.65
N ARG A 210 -13.71 -24.61 4.50
CA ARG A 210 -14.10 -26.05 4.46
C ARG A 210 -13.67 -26.83 5.70
N ILE A 211 -12.54 -26.51 6.32
CA ILE A 211 -11.93 -27.38 7.36
C ILE A 211 -12.27 -26.88 8.76
N ARG A 212 -12.12 -25.57 9.04
CA ARG A 212 -12.41 -24.98 10.37
C ARG A 212 -13.02 -23.58 10.26
N PRO A 213 -14.35 -23.46 10.01
CA PRO A 213 -15.01 -22.17 9.98
C PRO A 213 -14.92 -21.49 11.37
N GLY A 214 -14.54 -20.21 11.37
CA GLY A 214 -14.52 -19.36 12.58
C GLY A 214 -13.19 -19.26 13.33
N LYS A 215 -12.18 -20.09 13.02
CA LYS A 215 -10.85 -20.03 13.65
C LYS A 215 -9.84 -19.20 12.85
N ILE A 216 -10.12 -17.90 12.75
CA ILE A 216 -9.32 -16.95 11.94
C ILE A 216 -7.86 -16.90 12.40
N ALA A 217 -7.60 -16.97 13.71
CA ALA A 217 -6.23 -16.90 14.24
C ALA A 217 -5.35 -18.10 13.80
N GLU A 218 -5.87 -19.33 13.84
CA GLU A 218 -5.13 -20.52 13.39
C GLU A 218 -4.77 -20.41 11.90
N ALA A 219 -5.71 -19.93 11.09
CA ALA A 219 -5.48 -19.70 9.66
C ALA A 219 -4.45 -18.60 9.39
N SER A 220 -4.45 -17.51 10.18
CA SER A 220 -3.44 -16.45 10.06
C SER A 220 -2.04 -16.93 10.42
N PHE A 221 -1.87 -17.67 11.52
CA PHE A 221 -0.56 -18.24 11.88
C PHE A 221 -0.06 -19.23 10.85
N LEU A 222 -0.93 -20.09 10.34
CA LEU A 222 -0.61 -21.05 9.30
C LEU A 222 -0.22 -20.33 7.99
N GLY A 223 -0.97 -19.31 7.57
CA GLY A 223 -0.66 -18.50 6.38
C GLY A 223 0.68 -17.79 6.49
N VAL A 224 0.95 -17.13 7.63
CA VAL A 224 2.25 -16.47 7.88
C VAL A 224 3.39 -17.49 7.88
N GLY A 225 3.21 -18.63 8.55
CA GLY A 225 4.21 -19.69 8.58
C GLY A 225 4.53 -20.24 7.18
N LEU A 226 3.50 -20.47 6.35
CA LEU A 226 3.67 -20.91 4.96
C LEU A 226 4.41 -19.88 4.12
N ILE A 227 4.02 -18.60 4.19
CA ILE A 227 4.68 -17.52 3.44
C ILE A 227 6.16 -17.41 3.84
N LEU A 228 6.47 -17.42 5.14
CA LEU A 228 7.85 -17.37 5.63
C LEU A 228 8.65 -18.59 5.17
N THR A 229 8.06 -19.78 5.21
CA THR A 229 8.71 -21.01 4.75
C THR A 229 9.06 -20.93 3.26
N PHE A 230 8.10 -20.51 2.41
CA PHE A 230 8.36 -20.32 0.98
C PHE A 230 9.34 -19.19 0.69
N PHE A 231 9.36 -18.14 1.50
CA PHE A 231 10.34 -17.06 1.40
C PHE A 231 11.77 -17.56 1.68
N PHE A 232 11.97 -18.37 2.72
CA PHE A 232 13.26 -18.98 3.02
C PHE A 232 13.67 -20.02 1.98
N ILE A 233 12.75 -20.88 1.52
CA ILE A 233 13.00 -21.81 0.40
C ILE A 233 13.38 -21.03 -0.86
N GLY A 234 12.69 -19.92 -1.12
CA GLY A 234 12.96 -19.02 -2.22
C GLY A 234 14.39 -18.48 -2.21
N SER A 235 14.98 -18.25 -1.03
CA SER A 235 16.35 -17.76 -0.91
C SER A 235 17.41 -18.77 -1.40
N LEU A 236 17.04 -20.05 -1.51
CA LEU A 236 17.90 -21.12 -2.02
C LEU A 236 17.82 -21.25 -3.55
N ILE A 237 16.81 -20.66 -4.18
CA ILE A 237 16.55 -20.77 -5.63
C ILE A 237 17.66 -20.16 -6.49
N PRO A 238 18.25 -18.98 -6.14
CA PRO A 238 19.39 -18.43 -6.88
C PRO A 238 20.60 -19.37 -6.98
N LYS A 239 20.68 -20.43 -6.16
CA LYS A 239 21.75 -21.43 -6.13
C LYS A 239 21.39 -22.75 -6.83
N SER A 240 20.19 -22.85 -7.40
CA SER A 240 19.62 -24.08 -7.97
C SER A 240 19.40 -23.98 -9.49
N SER A 241 19.16 -25.10 -10.17
CA SER A 241 18.87 -25.15 -11.61
C SER A 241 17.54 -24.51 -12.03
N LEU A 242 16.69 -24.11 -11.07
CA LEU A 242 15.38 -23.51 -11.33
C LEU A 242 15.46 -22.00 -11.62
N VAL A 243 16.65 -21.39 -11.57
CA VAL A 243 16.87 -19.96 -11.86
C VAL A 243 16.30 -19.54 -13.22
N THR A 244 16.42 -20.39 -14.25
CA THR A 244 15.97 -20.06 -15.61
C THR A 244 14.45 -19.90 -15.72
N TYR A 245 13.66 -20.56 -14.86
CA TYR A 245 12.19 -20.47 -14.89
C TYR A 245 11.65 -19.27 -14.10
N PHE A 246 12.43 -18.72 -13.15
CA PHE A 246 12.00 -17.62 -12.28
C PHE A 246 12.71 -16.29 -12.58
N THR A 247 13.69 -16.28 -13.49
CA THR A 247 14.26 -15.05 -14.05
C THR A 247 13.33 -14.50 -15.12
N LEU A 248 12.63 -13.40 -14.82
CA LEU A 248 11.85 -12.66 -15.80
C LEU A 248 12.79 -11.73 -16.58
N THR A 249 13.09 -12.08 -17.83
CA THR A 249 13.84 -11.24 -18.76
C THR A 249 12.87 -10.46 -19.63
N ARG A 250 13.10 -9.14 -19.76
CA ARG A 250 12.32 -8.28 -20.66
C ARG A 250 12.53 -8.71 -22.12
N GLY A 251 11.46 -9.09 -22.80
CA GLY A 251 11.38 -9.13 -24.25
C GLY A 251 11.02 -7.77 -24.83
#